data_AF-A0A7K4FZL3-F1
#
_entry.id   AF-A0A7K4FZL3-F1
#
_cell.length_a   1.000
_cell.length_b   1.000
_cell.length_c   1.000
_cell.angle_alpha   90.00
_cell.angle_beta   90.00
_cell.angle_gamma   90.00
#
_symmetry.space_group_name_H-M   'P 1'
#
loop_
_entity.id
_entity.type
_entity.pdbx_description
1 polymer ?
#
loop_
_entity_poly.entity_id
_entity_poly.type
_entity_poly.pdbx_seq_one_letter_code
_entity_poly.pdbx_strand_id
1 'polypeptide(L)'
;MTKTLDESLSFFNDKISDCIKSKKSISVTTHIDCDGLTSGSIITKALIRAGARCTVRTSKEFSKKVIDSLKKDSRDFHVITDLAGGFANNLDESLGENWIVLDHHQIPEKEHDNQKVINAWKYGIDGGTEICAGGMAYLAAMALDDKNSDLSAIAVVSALGDRQDQGERKSFIGKNYEIANTAKEEGLVDIDLDLLLVGRETRSLPDALAFTSQPFIEGLTWNRDACLSLLNSSGIQLKDGGRWRVPAELNDEEKRSVIETISKFTSGKNATEIMSELIGYTYTFPREDKRSFLRDGREFST
;
A
#
# COMPACT_ATOMS: atom_id res chain seq x y z
N MET A 1 2.74 -12.31 -29.82
CA MET A 1 3.86 -11.99 -28.91
C MET A 1 3.25 -11.36 -27.69
N THR A 2 3.45 -11.95 -26.51
CA THR A 2 3.02 -11.33 -25.25
C THR A 2 3.76 -10.01 -25.10
N LYS A 3 3.04 -8.88 -25.08
CA LYS A 3 3.66 -7.56 -24.86
C LYS A 3 4.35 -7.54 -23.50
N THR A 4 5.52 -6.94 -23.43
CA THR A 4 6.21 -6.76 -22.13
C THR A 4 5.52 -5.66 -21.32
N LEU A 5 5.76 -5.65 -20.00
CA LEU A 5 5.29 -4.56 -19.15
C LEU A 5 5.83 -3.21 -19.64
N ASP A 6 7.12 -3.15 -19.99
CA ASP A 6 7.77 -1.93 -20.49
C ASP A 6 7.11 -1.38 -21.76
N GLU A 7 6.70 -2.24 -22.70
CA GLU A 7 5.97 -1.82 -23.91
C GLU A 7 4.61 -1.20 -23.56
N SER A 8 3.90 -1.75 -22.57
CA SER A 8 2.62 -1.20 -22.11
C SER A 8 2.78 0.10 -21.32
N LEU A 9 3.84 0.22 -20.51
CA LEU A 9 4.17 1.47 -19.82
C LEU A 9 4.62 2.57 -20.79
N SER A 10 5.36 2.21 -21.85
CA SER A 10 5.66 3.14 -22.95
C SER A 10 4.37 3.59 -23.66
N PHE A 11 3.42 2.68 -23.91
CA PHE A 11 2.12 3.03 -24.48
C PHE A 11 1.34 3.99 -23.58
N PHE A 12 1.38 3.80 -22.25
CA PHE A 12 0.81 4.76 -21.31
C PHE A 12 1.46 6.14 -21.46
N ASN A 13 2.79 6.22 -21.45
CA ASN A 13 3.51 7.48 -21.61
C ASN A 13 3.14 8.18 -22.93
N ASP A 14 3.07 7.45 -24.05
CA ASP A 14 2.67 8.00 -25.34
C ASP A 14 1.27 8.60 -25.29
N LYS A 15 0.30 7.90 -24.69
CA LYS A 15 -1.07 8.41 -24.54
C LYS A 15 -1.15 9.67 -23.68
N ILE A 16 -0.39 9.73 -22.58
CA ILE A 16 -0.33 10.92 -21.72
C ILE A 16 0.33 12.08 -22.47
N SER A 17 1.44 11.82 -23.17
CA SER A 17 2.15 12.79 -23.99
C SER A 17 1.27 13.38 -25.10
N ASP A 18 0.48 12.55 -25.77
CA ASP A 18 -0.49 12.98 -26.78
C ASP A 18 -1.61 13.84 -26.17
N CYS A 19 -2.07 13.49 -24.97
CA CYS A 19 -3.04 14.31 -24.24
C CYS A 19 -2.46 15.70 -23.94
N ILE A 20 -1.23 15.78 -23.46
CA ILE A 20 -0.55 17.05 -23.15
C ILE A 20 -0.38 17.89 -24.41
N LYS A 21 0.18 17.33 -25.50
CA LYS A 21 0.40 18.02 -26.78
C LYS A 21 -0.91 18.54 -27.38
N SER A 22 -1.97 17.74 -27.28
CA SER A 22 -3.30 18.08 -27.79
C SER A 22 -4.14 18.90 -26.82
N LYS A 23 -3.58 19.28 -25.66
CA LYS A 23 -4.26 19.99 -24.57
C LYS A 23 -5.55 19.29 -24.09
N LYS A 24 -5.62 17.97 -24.21
CA LYS A 24 -6.70 17.14 -23.68
C LYS A 24 -6.64 17.10 -22.16
N SER A 25 -7.81 17.04 -21.55
CA SER A 25 -7.99 16.93 -20.10
C SER A 25 -8.17 15.47 -19.68
N ILE A 26 -7.61 15.11 -18.53
CA ILE A 26 -7.55 13.73 -18.04
C ILE A 26 -8.43 13.57 -16.80
N SER A 27 -9.24 12.52 -16.78
CA SER A 27 -10.04 12.09 -15.64
C SER A 27 -9.36 10.89 -15.00
N VAL A 28 -8.92 11.01 -13.74
CA VAL A 28 -8.43 9.87 -12.95
C VAL A 28 -9.58 9.35 -12.10
N THR A 29 -9.94 8.08 -12.25
CA THR A 29 -10.96 7.41 -11.43
C THR A 29 -10.31 6.26 -10.66
N THR A 30 -10.36 6.31 -9.34
CA THR A 30 -9.67 5.33 -8.50
C THR A 30 -10.58 4.71 -7.45
N HIS A 31 -10.22 3.56 -6.90
CA HIS A 31 -10.91 2.98 -5.76
C HIS A 31 -10.78 3.85 -4.49
N ILE A 32 -11.61 3.61 -3.48
CA ILE A 32 -11.72 4.48 -2.29
C ILE A 32 -10.93 3.97 -1.07
N ASP A 33 -10.39 2.75 -1.12
CA ASP A 33 -9.55 2.25 -0.04
C ASP A 33 -8.12 2.79 -0.12
N CYS A 34 -7.22 2.27 0.74
CA CYS A 34 -5.83 2.71 0.77
C CYS A 34 -5.18 2.55 -0.60
N ASP A 35 -5.24 1.36 -1.22
CA ASP A 35 -4.55 1.06 -2.48
C ASP A 35 -5.07 1.95 -3.63
N GLY A 36 -6.38 2.16 -3.70
CA GLY A 36 -6.99 3.10 -4.63
C GLY A 36 -6.56 4.55 -4.40
N LEU A 37 -6.63 5.04 -3.16
CA LEU A 37 -6.31 6.44 -2.85
C LEU A 37 -4.85 6.79 -3.15
N THR A 38 -3.92 5.91 -2.80
CA THR A 38 -2.50 6.03 -3.11
C THR A 38 -2.26 5.90 -4.63
N SER A 39 -2.87 4.94 -5.31
CA SER A 39 -2.78 4.78 -6.78
C SER A 39 -3.18 6.05 -7.53
N GLY A 40 -4.37 6.57 -7.20
CA GLY A 40 -4.88 7.79 -7.80
C GLY A 40 -4.00 8.99 -7.47
N SER A 41 -3.43 9.05 -6.27
CA SER A 41 -2.51 10.12 -5.84
C SER A 41 -1.18 10.07 -6.60
N ILE A 42 -0.59 8.88 -6.76
CA ILE A 42 0.66 8.65 -7.51
C ILE A 42 0.49 9.11 -8.97
N ILE A 43 -0.54 8.61 -9.65
CA ILE A 43 -0.83 9.01 -11.04
C ILE A 43 -1.14 10.49 -11.14
N THR A 44 -1.98 11.03 -10.26
CA THR A 44 -2.34 12.45 -10.31
C THR A 44 -1.09 13.33 -10.13
N LYS A 45 -0.19 12.98 -9.20
CA LYS A 45 1.05 13.72 -8.97
C LYS A 45 1.99 13.65 -10.17
N ALA A 46 2.15 12.47 -10.77
CA ALA A 46 2.95 12.27 -11.98
C ALA A 46 2.38 13.07 -13.18
N LEU A 47 1.06 13.05 -13.37
CA LEU A 47 0.37 13.83 -14.40
C LEU A 47 0.57 15.35 -14.21
N ILE A 48 0.44 15.84 -12.98
CA ILE A 48 0.68 17.25 -12.66
C ILE A 48 2.15 17.63 -12.97
N ARG A 49 3.11 16.79 -12.60
CA ARG A 49 4.54 17.00 -12.90
C ARG A 49 4.82 17.04 -14.39
N ALA A 50 4.15 16.19 -15.17
CA ALA A 50 4.23 16.18 -16.64
C ALA A 50 3.52 17.38 -17.31
N GLY A 51 2.81 18.22 -16.55
CA GLY A 51 2.07 19.36 -17.08
C GLY A 51 0.69 19.03 -17.66
N ALA A 52 0.13 17.86 -17.34
CA ALA A 52 -1.21 17.48 -17.77
C ALA A 52 -2.30 18.19 -16.94
N ARG A 53 -3.43 18.49 -17.58
CA ARG A 53 -4.64 18.97 -16.90
C ARG A 53 -5.45 17.77 -16.45
N CYS A 54 -5.45 17.46 -15.16
CA CYS A 54 -6.16 16.29 -14.64
C CYS A 54 -7.16 16.63 -13.53
N THR A 55 -8.10 15.72 -13.29
CA THR A 55 -9.01 15.75 -12.15
C THR A 55 -9.19 14.32 -11.65
N VAL A 56 -9.04 14.12 -10.35
CA VAL A 56 -9.19 12.82 -9.70
C VAL A 56 -10.55 12.69 -9.01
N ARG A 57 -11.14 11.50 -9.06
CA ARG A 57 -12.35 11.11 -8.33
C ARG A 57 -12.21 9.69 -7.82
N THR A 58 -12.86 9.40 -6.70
CA THR A 58 -12.94 8.06 -6.15
C THR A 58 -14.26 7.39 -6.53
N SER A 59 -14.25 6.06 -6.63
CA SER A 59 -15.42 5.20 -6.71
C SER A 59 -15.27 4.04 -5.73
N LYS A 60 -16.38 3.59 -5.16
CA LYS A 60 -16.38 2.41 -4.27
C LYS A 60 -16.30 1.09 -5.03
N GLU A 61 -16.78 1.07 -6.26
CA GLU A 61 -16.78 -0.14 -7.10
C GLU A 61 -16.76 0.29 -8.56
N PHE A 62 -16.35 -0.62 -9.45
CA PHE A 62 -16.51 -0.42 -10.88
C PHE A 62 -17.80 -1.05 -11.38
N SER A 63 -18.62 -0.27 -12.08
CA SER A 63 -19.92 -0.73 -12.56
C SER A 63 -20.31 -0.03 -13.85
N LYS A 64 -21.37 -0.53 -14.50
CA LYS A 64 -21.94 0.14 -15.69
C LYS A 64 -22.33 1.60 -15.41
N LYS A 65 -22.77 1.92 -14.19
CA LYS A 65 -23.07 3.31 -13.80
C LYS A 65 -21.83 4.21 -13.82
N VAL A 66 -20.68 3.68 -13.41
CA VAL A 66 -19.39 4.38 -13.50
C VAL A 66 -19.06 4.61 -14.97
N ILE A 67 -19.15 3.59 -15.82
CA ILE A 67 -18.91 3.72 -17.27
C ILE A 67 -19.83 4.76 -17.91
N ASP A 68 -21.13 4.76 -17.58
CA ASP A 68 -22.09 5.76 -18.06
C ASP A 68 -21.73 7.17 -17.59
N SER A 69 -21.16 7.31 -16.39
CA SER A 69 -20.64 8.58 -15.89
C SER A 69 -19.37 9.02 -16.62
N LEU A 70 -18.45 8.10 -16.94
CA LEU A 70 -17.24 8.39 -17.72
C LEU A 70 -17.62 8.84 -19.14
N LYS A 71 -18.60 8.19 -19.76
CA LYS A 71 -19.10 8.56 -21.10
C LYS A 71 -19.71 9.97 -21.16
N LYS A 72 -20.28 10.44 -20.06
CA LYS A 72 -20.87 11.79 -19.93
C LYS A 72 -19.88 12.83 -19.44
N ASP A 73 -18.68 12.40 -19.06
CA ASP A 73 -17.63 13.26 -18.59
C ASP A 73 -17.16 14.16 -19.73
N SER A 74 -16.93 15.44 -19.45
CA SER A 74 -16.44 16.38 -20.45
C SER A 74 -14.93 16.28 -20.67
N ARG A 75 -14.24 15.44 -19.88
CA ARG A 75 -12.80 15.18 -20.01
C ARG A 75 -12.53 14.19 -21.15
N ASP A 76 -11.37 14.34 -21.78
CA ASP A 76 -11.07 13.70 -23.06
C ASP A 76 -10.47 12.30 -22.93
N PHE A 77 -9.83 11.99 -21.80
CA PHE A 77 -9.13 10.74 -21.56
C PHE A 77 -9.30 10.26 -20.12
N HIS A 78 -9.49 8.96 -19.91
CA HIS A 78 -9.76 8.37 -18.61
C HIS A 78 -8.63 7.44 -18.17
N VAL A 79 -7.97 7.74 -17.06
CA VAL A 79 -7.07 6.81 -16.38
C VAL A 79 -7.83 6.21 -15.20
N ILE A 80 -7.91 4.89 -15.15
CA ILE A 80 -8.62 4.16 -14.10
C ILE A 80 -7.60 3.37 -13.31
N THR A 81 -7.60 3.51 -11.99
CA THR A 81 -6.66 2.81 -11.11
C THR A 81 -7.42 1.96 -10.09
N ASP A 82 -6.88 0.78 -9.78
CA ASP A 82 -7.43 -0.15 -8.78
C ASP A 82 -8.90 -0.57 -9.02
N LEU A 83 -9.32 -0.54 -10.28
CA LEU A 83 -10.70 -0.73 -10.70
C LEU A 83 -10.73 -1.27 -12.13
N ALA A 84 -11.91 -1.71 -12.55
CA ALA A 84 -12.28 -2.04 -13.93
C ALA A 84 -11.69 -3.33 -14.53
N GLY A 85 -11.04 -4.17 -13.73
CA GLY A 85 -10.80 -5.56 -14.11
C GLY A 85 -12.11 -6.26 -14.54
N GLY A 86 -12.11 -6.86 -15.73
CA GLY A 86 -13.29 -7.52 -16.30
C GLY A 86 -14.25 -6.61 -17.10
N PHE A 87 -13.98 -5.30 -17.22
CA PHE A 87 -14.84 -4.33 -17.91
C PHE A 87 -14.26 -3.79 -19.23
N ALA A 88 -13.15 -4.34 -19.74
CA ALA A 88 -12.45 -3.81 -20.91
C ALA A 88 -13.36 -3.68 -22.14
N ASN A 89 -14.17 -4.70 -22.44
CA ASN A 89 -15.11 -4.67 -23.57
C ASN A 89 -16.15 -3.54 -23.42
N ASN A 90 -16.68 -3.32 -22.21
CA ASN A 90 -17.66 -2.27 -21.97
C ASN A 90 -17.04 -0.87 -22.09
N LEU A 91 -15.76 -0.74 -21.70
CA LEU A 91 -14.99 0.49 -21.85
C LEU A 91 -14.68 0.77 -23.33
N ASP A 92 -14.30 -0.25 -24.10
CA ASP A 92 -14.11 -0.13 -25.56
C ASP A 92 -15.39 0.32 -26.26
N GLU A 93 -16.53 -0.30 -25.96
CA GLU A 93 -17.83 0.07 -26.53
C GLU A 93 -18.26 1.50 -26.16
N SER A 94 -17.90 1.97 -24.95
CA SER A 94 -18.40 3.23 -24.41
C SER A 94 -17.49 4.43 -24.66
N LEU A 95 -16.17 4.21 -24.60
CA LEU A 95 -15.13 5.24 -24.62
C LEU A 95 -14.13 5.07 -25.77
N GLY A 96 -14.17 3.94 -26.49
CA GLY A 96 -13.25 3.64 -27.59
C GLY A 96 -11.80 3.61 -27.14
N GLU A 97 -10.99 4.55 -27.64
CA GLU A 97 -9.55 4.65 -27.37
C GLU A 97 -9.21 5.59 -26.20
N ASN A 98 -10.21 6.19 -25.55
CA ASN A 98 -10.01 7.27 -24.59
C ASN A 98 -9.94 6.80 -23.12
N TRP A 99 -9.35 5.62 -22.88
CA TRP A 99 -9.21 5.07 -21.54
C TRP A 99 -7.97 4.19 -21.40
N ILE A 100 -7.43 4.10 -20.19
CA ILE A 100 -6.43 3.11 -19.74
C ILE A 100 -6.77 2.68 -18.30
N VAL A 101 -6.51 1.42 -17.99
CA VAL A 101 -6.57 0.82 -16.65
C VAL A 101 -5.16 0.47 -16.16
N LEU A 102 -4.88 0.78 -14.90
CA LEU A 102 -3.71 0.35 -14.13
C LEU A 102 -4.22 -0.42 -12.90
N ASP A 103 -4.05 -1.74 -12.89
CA ASP A 103 -4.70 -2.59 -11.90
C ASP A 103 -3.88 -3.86 -11.60
N HIS A 104 -4.21 -4.54 -10.52
CA HIS A 104 -3.57 -5.76 -10.06
C HIS A 104 -4.57 -6.90 -9.80
N HIS A 105 -5.87 -6.62 -9.80
CA HIS A 105 -6.90 -7.65 -9.64
C HIS A 105 -6.83 -8.71 -10.76
N GLN A 106 -7.25 -9.94 -10.45
CA GLN A 106 -7.37 -10.99 -11.46
C GLN A 106 -8.38 -10.58 -12.54
N ILE A 107 -7.97 -10.72 -13.80
CA ILE A 107 -8.79 -10.40 -14.98
C ILE A 107 -9.03 -11.63 -15.84
N PRO A 108 -10.13 -11.66 -16.62
CA PRO A 108 -10.33 -12.72 -17.61
C PRO A 108 -9.25 -12.72 -18.70
N GLU A 109 -8.85 -13.90 -19.17
CA GLU A 109 -7.80 -14.05 -20.21
C GLU A 109 -8.03 -13.18 -21.45
N LYS A 110 -9.29 -13.01 -21.86
CA LYS A 110 -9.66 -12.14 -23.00
C LYS A 110 -9.20 -10.68 -22.87
N GLU A 111 -8.98 -10.20 -21.64
CA GLU A 111 -8.49 -8.83 -21.40
C GLU A 111 -6.97 -8.72 -21.49
N HIS A 112 -6.25 -9.85 -21.51
CA HIS A 112 -4.79 -9.86 -21.65
C HIS A 112 -4.36 -9.29 -23.01
N ASP A 113 -5.18 -9.44 -24.05
CA ASP A 113 -4.90 -8.90 -25.37
C ASP A 113 -5.22 -7.39 -25.49
N ASN A 114 -5.96 -6.81 -24.55
CA ASN A 114 -6.31 -5.40 -24.61
C ASN A 114 -5.16 -4.52 -24.10
N GLN A 115 -4.53 -3.75 -25.00
CA GLN A 115 -3.39 -2.88 -24.66
C GLN A 115 -3.72 -1.75 -23.68
N LYS A 116 -5.00 -1.37 -23.53
CA LYS A 116 -5.43 -0.34 -22.58
C LYS A 116 -5.59 -0.88 -21.15
N VAL A 117 -5.55 -2.21 -20.99
CA VAL A 117 -5.49 -2.87 -19.68
C VAL A 117 -4.04 -3.13 -19.33
N ILE A 118 -3.46 -2.32 -18.44
CA ILE A 118 -2.11 -2.52 -17.93
C ILE A 118 -2.27 -3.16 -16.54
N ASN A 119 -2.20 -4.49 -16.50
CA ASN A 119 -2.48 -5.25 -15.29
C ASN A 119 -1.38 -6.29 -15.01
N ALA A 120 -1.03 -6.47 -13.73
CA ALA A 120 0.04 -7.35 -13.26
C ALA A 120 -0.02 -8.77 -13.85
N TRP A 121 -1.21 -9.40 -13.85
CA TRP A 121 -1.40 -10.78 -14.28
C TRP A 121 -1.08 -11.01 -15.77
N LYS A 122 -1.11 -9.95 -16.59
CA LYS A 122 -0.73 -10.03 -18.00
C LYS A 122 0.76 -10.31 -18.20
N TYR A 123 1.56 -9.97 -17.21
CA TYR A 123 3.02 -10.02 -17.29
C TYR A 123 3.62 -11.11 -16.39
N GLY A 124 2.78 -12.01 -15.88
CA GLY A 124 3.20 -13.10 -14.99
C GLY A 124 3.63 -12.61 -13.60
N ILE A 125 3.16 -11.44 -13.18
CA ILE A 125 3.37 -10.90 -11.83
C ILE A 125 2.12 -11.22 -11.02
N ASP A 126 2.29 -11.82 -9.83
CA ASP A 126 1.18 -12.15 -8.95
C ASP A 126 0.60 -10.87 -8.32
N GLY A 127 -0.54 -10.41 -8.84
CA GLY A 127 -1.20 -9.20 -8.33
C GLY A 127 -1.77 -9.34 -6.91
N GLY A 128 -1.83 -10.54 -6.32
CA GLY A 128 -2.27 -10.71 -4.93
C GLY A 128 -1.15 -10.55 -3.91
N THR A 129 0.11 -10.66 -4.31
CA THR A 129 1.24 -10.72 -3.36
C THR A 129 2.52 -10.00 -3.82
N GLU A 130 2.75 -9.87 -5.14
CA GLU A 130 3.98 -9.29 -5.68
C GLU A 130 3.83 -7.84 -6.09
N ILE A 131 2.61 -7.37 -6.41
CA ILE A 131 2.34 -5.96 -6.71
C ILE A 131 0.86 -5.57 -6.48
N CYS A 132 0.64 -4.41 -5.88
CA CYS A 132 -0.67 -3.78 -5.69
C CYS A 132 -0.99 -2.78 -6.83
N ALA A 133 -2.20 -2.22 -6.85
CA ALA A 133 -2.55 -1.20 -7.84
C ALA A 133 -1.65 0.05 -7.71
N GLY A 134 -1.25 0.44 -6.50
CA GLY A 134 -0.34 1.57 -6.30
C GLY A 134 1.06 1.28 -6.79
N GLY A 135 1.49 0.02 -6.74
CA GLY A 135 2.72 -0.44 -7.38
C GLY A 135 2.62 -0.30 -8.91
N MET A 136 1.53 -0.76 -9.52
CA MET A 136 1.30 -0.58 -10.96
C MET A 136 1.24 0.90 -11.37
N ALA A 137 0.59 1.73 -10.55
CA ALA A 137 0.55 3.18 -10.71
C ALA A 137 1.95 3.82 -10.59
N TYR A 138 2.78 3.36 -9.66
CA TYR A 138 4.16 3.83 -9.50
C TYR A 138 5.02 3.49 -10.72
N LEU A 139 4.92 2.27 -11.25
CA LEU A 139 5.63 1.89 -12.47
C LEU A 139 5.21 2.75 -13.67
N ALA A 140 3.91 3.05 -13.79
CA ALA A 140 3.41 3.99 -14.81
C ALA A 140 3.87 5.43 -14.59
N ALA A 141 3.99 5.89 -13.34
CA ALA A 141 4.55 7.20 -13.03
C ALA A 141 6.04 7.29 -13.39
N MET A 142 6.83 6.25 -13.11
CA MET A 142 8.24 6.17 -13.51
C MET A 142 8.41 6.24 -15.02
N ALA A 143 7.52 5.60 -15.78
CA ALA A 143 7.54 5.66 -17.25
C ALA A 143 7.26 7.06 -17.81
N LEU A 144 6.64 7.97 -17.04
CA LEU A 144 6.46 9.37 -17.43
C LEU A 144 7.71 10.22 -17.18
N ASP A 145 8.37 10.05 -16.02
CA ASP A 145 9.57 10.78 -15.63
C ASP A 145 10.23 10.08 -14.43
N ASP A 146 11.55 9.86 -14.49
CA ASP A 146 12.34 9.26 -13.40
C ASP A 146 12.30 10.06 -12.09
N LYS A 147 11.94 11.35 -12.14
CA LYS A 147 11.71 12.19 -10.95
C LYS A 147 10.51 11.77 -10.12
N ASN A 148 9.72 10.80 -10.59
CA ASN A 148 8.62 10.20 -9.83
C ASN A 148 9.08 9.07 -8.90
N SER A 149 10.38 8.79 -8.84
CA SER A 149 11.00 7.84 -7.91
C SER A 149 10.65 8.12 -6.45
N ASP A 150 10.45 9.38 -6.07
CA ASP A 150 10.01 9.77 -4.73
C ASP A 150 8.59 9.29 -4.36
N LEU A 151 7.79 8.88 -5.34
CA LEU A 151 6.46 8.29 -5.14
C LEU A 151 6.53 6.83 -4.68
N SER A 152 7.71 6.21 -4.67
CA SER A 152 7.95 4.85 -4.16
C SER A 152 7.49 4.70 -2.71
N ALA A 153 7.67 5.74 -1.89
CA ALA A 153 7.19 5.77 -0.50
C ALA A 153 5.66 5.61 -0.40
N ILE A 154 4.90 6.26 -1.28
CA ILE A 154 3.44 6.15 -1.31
C ILE A 154 3.00 4.79 -1.87
N ALA A 155 3.77 4.22 -2.80
CA ALA A 155 3.51 2.86 -3.31
C ALA A 155 3.72 1.80 -2.21
N VAL A 156 4.68 2.01 -1.30
CA VAL A 156 4.85 1.17 -0.09
C VAL A 156 3.62 1.23 0.81
N VAL A 157 3.06 2.42 1.07
CA VAL A 157 1.81 2.58 1.84
C VAL A 157 0.67 1.80 1.17
N SER A 158 0.59 1.89 -0.16
CA SER A 158 -0.36 1.12 -0.98
C SER A 158 -0.29 -0.37 -0.71
N ALA A 159 0.90 -0.95 -0.83
CA ALA A 159 1.12 -2.38 -0.66
C ALA A 159 0.84 -2.85 0.78
N LEU A 160 1.12 -2.02 1.79
CA LEU A 160 0.75 -2.31 3.18
C LEU A 160 -0.77 -2.26 3.40
N GLY A 161 -1.44 -1.29 2.80
CA GLY A 161 -2.90 -1.14 2.85
C GLY A 161 -3.62 -2.33 2.24
N ASP A 162 -3.10 -2.84 1.13
CA ASP A 162 -3.58 -4.05 0.47
C ASP A 162 -3.04 -5.36 1.11
N ARG A 163 -2.31 -5.25 2.22
CA ARG A 163 -1.77 -6.38 3.00
C ARG A 163 -0.90 -7.33 2.18
N GLN A 164 -0.11 -6.79 1.26
CA GLN A 164 0.77 -7.57 0.38
C GLN A 164 2.15 -7.86 0.98
N ASP A 165 2.40 -7.48 2.23
CA ASP A 165 3.60 -7.88 2.95
C ASP A 165 3.48 -9.31 3.52
N GLN A 166 3.26 -10.27 2.61
CA GLN A 166 2.98 -11.67 2.92
C GLN A 166 4.22 -12.57 2.84
N GLY A 167 5.40 -12.01 2.61
CA GLY A 167 6.67 -12.72 2.68
C GLY A 167 7.04 -13.14 4.10
N GLU A 168 8.18 -13.80 4.22
CA GLU A 168 8.72 -14.21 5.53
C GLU A 168 8.83 -12.98 6.45
N ARG A 169 8.37 -13.10 7.70
CA ARG A 169 8.40 -12.02 8.70
C ARG A 169 7.74 -10.73 8.22
N LYS A 170 6.65 -10.84 7.46
CA LYS A 170 5.92 -9.70 6.88
C LYS A 170 6.78 -8.83 5.96
N SER A 171 7.67 -9.46 5.19
CA SER A 171 8.41 -8.78 4.12
C SER A 171 7.57 -8.64 2.86
N PHE A 172 7.89 -7.64 2.05
CA PHE A 172 7.47 -7.64 0.65
C PHE A 172 8.25 -8.65 -0.18
N ILE A 173 7.61 -9.10 -1.26
CA ILE A 173 8.21 -9.94 -2.30
C ILE A 173 7.96 -9.30 -3.68
N GLY A 174 8.55 -9.87 -4.74
CA GLY A 174 8.31 -9.43 -6.11
C GLY A 174 8.58 -7.94 -6.35
N LYS A 175 7.67 -7.27 -7.06
CA LYS A 175 7.81 -5.85 -7.38
C LYS A 175 7.65 -4.93 -6.18
N ASN A 176 6.83 -5.30 -5.19
CA ASN A 176 6.73 -4.54 -3.94
C ASN A 176 8.09 -4.45 -3.24
N TYR A 177 8.88 -5.54 -3.24
CA TYR A 177 10.24 -5.53 -2.70
C TYR A 177 11.18 -4.58 -3.46
N GLU A 178 11.14 -4.60 -4.79
CA GLU A 178 11.93 -3.69 -5.64
C GLU A 178 11.58 -2.21 -5.36
N ILE A 179 10.28 -1.90 -5.24
CA ILE A 179 9.80 -0.53 -4.97
C ILE A 179 10.18 -0.09 -3.55
N ALA A 180 10.01 -0.96 -2.56
CA ALA A 180 10.39 -0.67 -1.18
C ALA A 180 11.90 -0.41 -1.04
N ASN A 181 12.74 -1.14 -1.78
CA ASN A 181 14.18 -0.88 -1.82
C ASN A 181 14.51 0.46 -2.46
N THR A 182 13.80 0.86 -3.52
CA THR A 182 13.97 2.20 -4.10
C THR A 182 13.66 3.27 -3.06
N ALA A 183 12.54 3.15 -2.34
CA ALA A 183 12.17 4.08 -1.27
C ALA A 183 13.22 4.11 -0.14
N LYS A 184 13.80 2.96 0.20
CA LYS A 184 14.87 2.85 1.20
C LYS A 184 16.16 3.52 0.76
N GLU A 185 16.60 3.28 -0.49
CA GLU A 185 17.81 3.88 -1.06
C GLU A 185 17.71 5.41 -1.14
N GLU A 186 16.51 5.96 -1.35
CA GLU A 186 16.25 7.40 -1.31
C GLU A 186 16.06 7.99 0.10
N GLY A 187 16.14 7.16 1.15
CA GLY A 187 15.92 7.58 2.53
C GLY A 187 14.49 8.10 2.76
N LEU A 188 13.51 7.50 2.07
CA LEU A 188 12.09 7.79 2.23
C LEU A 188 11.42 6.82 3.20
N VAL A 189 11.93 5.58 3.28
CA VAL A 189 11.43 4.52 4.16
C VAL A 189 12.59 3.77 4.80
N ASP A 190 12.59 3.66 6.12
CA ASP A 190 13.45 2.74 6.87
C ASP A 190 12.73 1.38 6.99
N ILE A 191 13.45 0.30 6.67
CA ILE A 191 12.91 -1.08 6.72
C ILE A 191 13.74 -1.88 7.70
N ASP A 192 13.16 -2.16 8.87
CA ASP A 192 13.81 -2.79 10.01
C ASP A 192 12.96 -3.90 10.61
N LEU A 193 13.63 -4.93 11.15
CA LEU A 193 12.97 -5.99 11.90
C LEU A 193 12.62 -5.47 13.31
N ASP A 194 11.34 -5.49 13.66
CA ASP A 194 10.84 -4.96 14.93
C ASP A 194 9.64 -5.77 15.47
N LEU A 195 9.17 -5.39 16.65
CA LEU A 195 7.94 -5.90 17.26
C LEU A 195 6.71 -5.33 16.54
N LEU A 196 5.89 -6.21 15.97
CA LEU A 196 4.67 -5.89 15.24
C LEU A 196 3.49 -5.70 16.20
N LEU A 197 3.45 -4.55 16.89
CA LEU A 197 2.27 -4.12 17.65
C LEU A 197 1.46 -3.08 16.88
N VAL A 198 0.14 -3.19 16.95
CA VAL A 198 -0.77 -2.21 16.32
C VAL A 198 -0.61 -0.85 17.00
N GLY A 199 -0.52 0.22 16.21
CA GLY A 199 -0.34 1.57 16.74
C GLY A 199 1.07 1.82 17.31
N ARG A 200 2.10 1.32 16.61
CA ARG A 200 3.50 1.40 17.01
C ARG A 200 3.95 2.82 17.37
N GLU A 201 3.45 3.83 16.64
CA GLU A 201 3.74 5.25 16.82
C GLU A 201 2.68 5.96 17.68
N THR A 202 1.41 5.52 17.66
CA THR A 202 0.30 6.32 18.23
C THR A 202 -0.40 5.74 19.45
N ARG A 203 -0.28 4.43 19.72
CA ARG A 203 -0.98 3.77 20.84
C ARG A 203 -0.05 3.57 22.03
N SER A 204 -0.62 3.70 23.23
CA SER A 204 0.11 3.34 24.45
C SER A 204 0.49 1.86 24.43
N LEU A 205 1.62 1.47 25.02
CA LEU A 205 2.07 0.07 25.04
C LEU A 205 0.98 -0.95 25.44
N PRO A 206 0.18 -0.74 26.51
CA PRO A 206 -0.92 -1.66 26.84
C PRO A 206 -2.02 -1.72 25.78
N ASP A 207 -2.36 -0.57 25.17
CA ASP A 207 -3.38 -0.55 24.12
C ASP A 207 -2.83 -1.21 22.84
N ALA A 208 -1.58 -0.94 22.48
CA ALA A 208 -0.94 -1.54 21.31
C ALA A 208 -0.98 -3.08 21.38
N LEU A 209 -0.60 -3.65 22.53
CA LEU A 209 -0.66 -5.10 22.75
C LEU A 209 -2.10 -5.64 22.75
N ALA A 210 -3.04 -4.94 23.39
CA ALA A 210 -4.44 -5.37 23.45
C ALA A 210 -5.13 -5.30 22.07
N PHE A 211 -4.75 -4.37 21.19
CA PHE A 211 -5.33 -4.23 19.86
C PHE A 211 -4.64 -5.10 18.79
N THR A 212 -3.48 -5.69 19.08
CA THR A 212 -2.89 -6.72 18.22
C THR A 212 -3.73 -7.99 18.25
N SER A 213 -4.42 -8.25 17.13
CA SER A 213 -5.30 -9.41 16.94
C SER A 213 -4.71 -10.49 16.05
N GLN A 214 -3.57 -10.22 15.40
CA GLN A 214 -2.80 -11.17 14.60
C GLN A 214 -1.32 -11.02 14.99
N PRO A 215 -0.75 -11.96 15.77
CA PRO A 215 -1.41 -13.16 16.30
C PRO A 215 -2.48 -12.82 17.34
N PHE A 216 -3.51 -13.66 17.44
CA PHE A 216 -4.42 -13.62 18.58
C PHE A 216 -3.73 -14.23 19.80
N ILE A 217 -3.68 -13.49 20.91
CA ILE A 217 -3.08 -13.96 22.16
C ILE A 217 -4.18 -14.10 23.21
N GLU A 218 -4.55 -15.36 23.49
CA GLU A 218 -5.59 -15.68 24.47
C GLU A 218 -5.31 -15.04 25.83
N GLY A 219 -6.25 -14.24 26.33
CA GLY A 219 -6.12 -13.53 27.60
C GLY A 219 -5.47 -12.13 27.52
N LEU A 220 -4.78 -11.78 26.42
CA LEU A 220 -4.22 -10.43 26.20
C LEU A 220 -4.99 -9.65 25.15
N THR A 221 -5.26 -10.24 23.99
CA THR A 221 -5.97 -9.54 22.90
C THR A 221 -7.36 -9.11 23.40
N TRP A 222 -7.67 -7.84 23.19
CA TRP A 222 -8.83 -7.09 23.70
C TRP A 222 -8.94 -6.97 25.22
N ASN A 223 -7.89 -7.32 25.97
CA ASN A 223 -7.83 -7.19 27.44
C ASN A 223 -6.70 -6.23 27.86
N ARG A 224 -7.05 -4.94 27.91
CA ARG A 224 -6.11 -3.87 28.27
C ARG A 224 -5.50 -4.04 29.66
N ASP A 225 -6.29 -4.46 30.65
CA ASP A 225 -5.82 -4.59 32.04
C ASP A 225 -4.84 -5.75 32.21
N ALA A 226 -5.07 -6.87 31.50
CA ALA A 226 -4.12 -7.97 31.42
C ALA A 226 -2.82 -7.53 30.73
N CYS A 227 -2.92 -6.81 29.60
CA CYS A 227 -1.75 -6.26 28.89
C CYS A 227 -0.94 -5.31 29.79
N LEU A 228 -1.60 -4.41 30.51
CA LEU A 228 -0.96 -3.50 31.45
C LEU A 228 -0.25 -4.26 32.58
N SER A 229 -0.91 -5.27 33.15
CA SER A 229 -0.33 -6.10 34.22
C SER A 229 0.88 -6.88 33.74
N LEU A 230 0.82 -7.44 32.53
CA LEU A 230 1.93 -8.14 31.88
C LEU A 230 3.11 -7.20 31.60
N LEU A 231 2.85 -6.04 31.00
CA LEU A 231 3.91 -5.10 30.67
C LEU A 231 4.58 -4.53 31.92
N ASN A 232 3.85 -4.31 33.02
CA ASN A 232 4.45 -3.95 34.30
C ASN A 232 5.38 -5.04 34.85
N SER A 233 5.07 -6.33 34.64
CA SER A 233 5.92 -7.42 35.11
C SER A 233 7.20 -7.60 34.28
N SER A 234 7.25 -7.05 33.06
CA SER A 234 8.46 -7.01 32.23
C SER A 234 9.52 -6.01 32.71
N GLY A 235 9.18 -5.12 33.64
CA GLY A 235 10.13 -4.14 34.21
C GLY A 235 10.47 -2.95 33.30
N ILE A 236 9.83 -2.82 32.13
CA ILE A 236 10.01 -1.65 31.26
C ILE A 236 9.29 -0.42 31.81
N GLN A 237 9.76 0.77 31.46
CA GLN A 237 9.02 2.00 31.77
C GLN A 237 7.86 2.19 30.79
N LEU A 238 6.62 2.17 31.26
CA LEU A 238 5.44 2.38 30.41
C LEU A 238 5.11 3.87 30.18
N LYS A 239 5.74 4.75 30.96
CA LYS A 239 5.52 6.18 30.90
C LYS A 239 6.85 6.93 30.90
N ASP A 240 6.85 8.03 30.18
CA ASP A 240 7.88 9.06 30.21
C ASP A 240 7.26 10.29 30.89
N GLY A 241 7.61 10.48 32.16
CA GLY A 241 6.90 11.39 33.06
C GLY A 241 5.41 11.03 33.19
N GLY A 242 4.52 11.96 32.85
CA GLY A 242 3.07 11.74 32.88
C GLY A 242 2.49 11.06 31.63
N ARG A 243 3.29 10.91 30.57
CA ARG A 243 2.85 10.50 29.24
C ARG A 243 3.07 9.00 29.03
N TRP A 244 2.09 8.32 28.42
CA TRP A 244 2.27 6.94 27.99
C TRP A 244 3.27 6.83 26.83
N ARG A 245 4.19 5.88 26.96
CA ARG A 245 5.10 5.49 25.89
C ARG A 245 4.39 4.60 24.86
N VAL A 246 4.89 4.65 23.63
CA VAL A 246 4.41 3.85 22.49
C VAL A 246 5.45 2.79 22.10
N PRO A 247 5.08 1.72 21.37
CA PRO A 247 6.03 0.67 20.98
C PRO A 247 7.30 1.16 20.27
N ALA A 248 7.20 2.18 19.40
CA ALA A 248 8.34 2.78 18.70
C ALA A 248 9.38 3.44 19.63
N GLU A 249 9.02 3.70 20.89
CA GLU A 249 9.92 4.30 21.88
C GLU A 249 10.71 3.25 22.69
N LEU A 250 10.45 1.96 22.52
CA LEU A 250 11.21 0.90 23.19
C LEU A 250 12.61 0.76 22.58
N ASN A 251 13.62 0.60 23.43
CA ASN A 251 14.95 0.20 22.97
C ASN A 251 15.06 -1.34 22.83
N ASP A 252 16.16 -1.84 22.29
CA ASP A 252 16.34 -3.29 22.04
C ASP A 252 16.29 -4.16 23.31
N GLU A 253 16.77 -3.65 24.46
CA GLU A 253 16.70 -4.37 25.73
C GLU A 253 15.26 -4.46 26.24
N GLU A 254 14.52 -3.36 26.14
CA GLU A 254 13.10 -3.32 26.51
C GLU A 254 12.25 -4.20 25.58
N LYS A 255 12.52 -4.17 24.26
CA LYS A 255 11.87 -5.06 23.28
C LYS A 255 12.09 -6.53 23.63
N ARG A 256 13.34 -6.92 23.97
CA ARG A 256 13.64 -8.29 24.44
C ARG A 256 12.86 -8.64 25.70
N SER A 257 12.79 -7.74 26.68
CA SER A 257 12.03 -7.98 27.91
C SER A 257 10.53 -8.18 27.65
N VAL A 258 9.94 -7.38 26.75
CA VAL A 258 8.53 -7.53 26.33
C VAL A 258 8.32 -8.89 25.65
N ILE A 259 9.17 -9.24 24.69
CA ILE A 259 9.13 -10.52 23.97
C ILE A 259 9.23 -11.71 24.94
N GLU A 260 10.17 -11.69 25.87
CA GLU A 260 10.33 -12.75 26.89
C GLU A 260 9.10 -12.87 27.79
N THR A 261 8.51 -11.73 28.17
CA THR A 261 7.35 -11.69 29.06
C THR A 261 6.09 -12.22 28.36
N ILE A 262 5.87 -11.84 27.10
CA ILE A 262 4.80 -12.41 26.25
C ILE A 262 5.04 -13.91 26.06
N SER A 263 6.26 -14.33 25.74
CA SER A 263 6.59 -15.74 25.55
C SER A 263 6.28 -16.58 26.80
N LYS A 264 6.67 -16.12 27.99
CA LYS A 264 6.34 -16.76 29.28
C LYS A 264 4.83 -16.84 29.51
N PHE A 265 4.08 -15.80 29.15
CA PHE A 265 2.62 -15.78 29.28
C PHE A 265 1.94 -16.80 28.35
N THR A 266 2.39 -16.89 27.09
CA THR A 266 1.81 -17.77 26.06
C THR A 266 2.18 -19.26 26.17
N SER A 267 2.88 -19.65 27.23
CA SER A 267 3.41 -21.01 27.46
C SER A 267 2.43 -22.12 27.03
N GLY A 268 2.77 -22.85 25.96
CA GLY A 268 1.89 -23.85 25.35
C GLY A 268 2.26 -24.19 23.90
N LYS A 269 1.41 -24.96 23.21
CA LYS A 269 1.68 -25.47 21.84
C LYS A 269 1.85 -24.38 20.77
N ASN A 270 1.36 -23.15 21.01
CA ASN A 270 1.32 -22.08 20.01
C ASN A 270 2.33 -20.94 20.29
N ALA A 271 3.17 -21.05 21.33
CA ALA A 271 4.08 -19.97 21.71
C ALA A 271 5.07 -19.62 20.58
N THR A 272 5.66 -20.61 19.91
CA THR A 272 6.62 -20.39 18.81
C THR A 272 5.96 -19.68 17.63
N GLU A 273 4.74 -20.04 17.28
CA GLU A 273 3.96 -19.44 16.20
C GLU A 273 3.64 -17.97 16.51
N ILE A 274 3.08 -17.71 17.70
CA ILE A 274 2.81 -16.34 18.19
C ILE A 274 4.07 -15.48 18.13
N MET A 275 5.19 -15.99 18.64
CA MET A 275 6.45 -15.24 18.63
C MET A 275 6.98 -14.98 17.22
N SER A 276 6.77 -15.91 16.29
CA SER A 276 7.17 -15.74 14.89
C SER A 276 6.33 -14.69 14.15
N GLU A 277 5.06 -14.51 14.55
CA GLU A 277 4.17 -13.49 13.99
C GLU A 277 4.34 -12.11 14.64
N LEU A 278 4.81 -12.04 15.88
CA LEU A 278 5.06 -10.78 16.59
C LEU A 278 6.33 -10.05 16.14
N ILE A 279 7.25 -10.71 15.43
CA ILE A 279 8.51 -10.11 14.98
C ILE A 279 8.52 -10.09 13.46
N GLY A 280 8.62 -8.89 12.89
CA GLY A 280 8.62 -8.73 11.45
C GLY A 280 9.10 -7.37 10.97
N TYR A 281 9.15 -7.21 9.66
CA TYR A 281 9.58 -5.97 9.04
C TYR A 281 8.56 -4.87 9.29
N THR A 282 9.07 -3.72 9.73
CA THR A 282 8.35 -2.47 9.84
C THR A 282 8.86 -1.50 8.78
N TYR A 283 7.97 -0.61 8.34
CA TYR A 283 8.25 0.37 7.30
C TYR A 283 8.03 1.76 7.91
N THR A 284 9.11 2.41 8.31
CA THR A 284 9.06 3.71 9.00
C THR A 284 9.35 4.83 8.01
N PHE A 285 8.58 5.92 8.04
CA PHE A 285 8.78 7.09 7.18
C PHE A 285 9.56 8.15 7.97
N PRO A 286 10.91 8.20 7.90
CA PRO A 286 11.72 9.02 8.80
C PRO A 286 11.46 10.53 8.68
N ARG A 287 10.91 10.98 7.54
CA ARG A 287 10.57 12.38 7.25
C ARG A 287 9.26 12.84 7.91
N GLU A 288 8.45 11.92 8.40
CA GLU A 288 7.19 12.22 9.10
C GLU A 288 7.44 12.44 10.61
N ASP A 289 6.59 13.25 11.24
CA ASP A 289 6.71 13.54 12.67
C ASP A 289 6.60 12.29 13.54
N LYS A 290 7.42 12.20 14.59
CA LYS A 290 7.32 11.13 15.59
C LYS A 290 5.91 11.11 16.20
N ARG A 291 5.36 9.92 16.41
CA ARG A 291 4.01 9.72 16.97
C ARG A 291 2.87 10.25 16.08
N SER A 292 3.12 10.36 14.78
CA SER A 292 2.12 10.60 13.74
C SER A 292 1.65 9.28 13.14
N PHE A 293 0.38 9.21 12.71
CA PHE A 293 -0.13 8.08 11.93
C PHE A 293 0.63 7.89 10.61
N LEU A 294 1.26 8.95 10.08
CA LEU A 294 1.98 8.90 8.80
C LEU A 294 3.37 8.24 8.93
N ARG A 295 3.90 8.08 10.15
CA ARG A 295 5.28 7.65 10.36
C ARG A 295 5.45 6.13 10.30
N ASP A 296 4.43 5.36 10.67
CA ASP A 296 4.44 3.91 10.52
C ASP A 296 3.60 3.50 9.31
N GLY A 297 4.15 2.66 8.43
CA GLY A 297 3.48 2.34 7.17
C GLY A 297 2.15 1.61 7.31
N ARG A 298 1.97 0.77 8.34
CA ARG A 298 0.68 0.10 8.57
C ARG A 298 -0.34 1.04 9.20
N GLU A 299 0.12 1.98 10.04
CA GLU A 299 -0.76 3.04 10.56
C GLU A 299 -1.15 4.02 9.47
N PHE A 300 -0.23 4.37 8.57
CA PHE A 300 -0.49 5.27 7.45
C PHE A 300 -1.50 4.65 6.48
N SER A 301 -1.50 3.32 6.34
CA SER A 301 -2.43 2.62 5.46
C SER A 301 -3.82 2.35 6.06
N THR A 302 -4.11 2.78 7.30
CA THR A 302 -5.38 2.51 8.01
C THR A 302 -6.34 3.68 7.93
#